data_AF-A0AAW0HAD6-F1
#
_entry.id   AF-A0AAW0HAD6-F1
#
_cell.length_a   1.000
_cell.length_b   1.000
_cell.length_c   1.000
_cell.angle_alpha   90.00
_cell.angle_beta   90.00
_cell.angle_gamma   90.00
#
_symmetry.space_group_name_H-M   'P 1'
#
loop_
_entity.id
_entity.type
_entity.pdbx_description
1 polymer ?
#
loop_
_entity_poly.entity_id
_entity_poly.type
_entity_poly.pdbx_seq_one_letter_code
_entity_poly.pdbx_strand_id
1 'polypeptide(L)'
;MSSCSGQEELRVQKVTLKDFFTKGLGAVCELTSLYFQESTMTRCSHQQSPYQLLFGEPHIFEDLLGLKIRISPDAFFQINTAGAELLYQTIGELSGVNSSTTLLDICCVIGLSLAQRASQVLGIELVEQAVQDARWTAAFNGVTNCEFHAGRAEKILPQLLKSQKDEKLTVAVVNPARAGLHYQVVQAIRNCRAIHTLVFVSCKPHGESTRNFIDYSSIVIVFEYDMKMASILSG
;
A
#
# COMPACT_ATOMS: atom_id res chain seq x y z
N MET A 1 -29.28 -23.83 23.41
CA MET A 1 -30.15 -23.86 22.20
C MET A 1 -30.13 -22.55 21.40
N SER A 2 -29.54 -21.45 21.89
CA SER A 2 -29.54 -20.13 21.22
C SER A 2 -28.44 -19.89 20.17
N SER A 3 -27.39 -20.71 20.11
CA SER A 3 -26.27 -20.52 19.16
C SER A 3 -26.53 -21.08 17.77
N CYS A 4 -27.45 -22.06 17.63
CA CYS A 4 -27.74 -22.73 16.36
C CYS A 4 -28.62 -21.87 15.44
N SER A 5 -29.51 -21.05 16.00
CA SER A 5 -30.42 -20.20 15.21
C SER A 5 -29.71 -19.02 14.54
N GLY A 6 -28.73 -18.40 15.21
CA GLY A 6 -28.00 -17.25 14.66
C GLY A 6 -27.05 -17.62 13.51
N GLN A 7 -26.41 -18.79 13.57
CA GLN A 7 -25.56 -19.27 12.48
C GLN A 7 -26.35 -19.61 11.22
N GLU A 8 -27.54 -20.18 11.38
CA GLU A 8 -28.41 -20.48 10.24
C GLU A 8 -28.98 -19.20 9.62
N GLU A 9 -29.37 -18.22 10.44
CA GLU A 9 -29.81 -16.91 9.95
C GLU A 9 -28.70 -16.20 9.15
N LEU A 10 -27.47 -16.21 9.66
CA LEU A 10 -26.30 -15.66 8.96
C LEU A 10 -26.04 -16.37 7.63
N ARG A 11 -26.20 -17.70 7.59
CA ARG A 11 -26.06 -18.50 6.37
C ARG A 11 -27.10 -18.09 5.32
N VAL A 12 -28.35 -17.92 5.75
CA VAL A 12 -29.45 -17.44 4.88
C VAL A 12 -29.13 -16.04 4.35
N GLN A 13 -28.68 -15.11 5.19
CA GLN A 13 -28.31 -13.75 4.77
C GLN A 13 -27.20 -13.75 3.71
N LYS A 14 -26.14 -14.56 3.88
CA LYS A 14 -25.06 -14.69 2.89
C LYS A 14 -25.56 -15.19 1.54
N VAL A 15 -26.46 -16.19 1.54
CA VAL A 15 -27.07 -16.71 0.31
C VAL A 15 -27.96 -15.65 -0.34
N THR A 16 -28.80 -14.96 0.44
CA THR A 16 -29.68 -13.89 -0.07
C THR A 16 -28.88 -12.74 -0.69
N LEU A 17 -27.80 -12.28 -0.03
CA LEU A 17 -26.92 -11.24 -0.57
C LEU A 17 -26.28 -11.68 -1.89
N LYS A 18 -25.76 -12.91 -1.92
CA LYS A 18 -25.17 -13.47 -3.14
C LYS A 18 -26.20 -13.54 -4.27
N ASP A 19 -27.38 -14.08 -4.02
CA ASP A 19 -28.42 -14.19 -5.04
C ASP A 19 -28.92 -12.82 -5.50
N PHE A 20 -29.03 -11.83 -4.61
CA PHE A 20 -29.40 -10.47 -4.98
C PHE A 20 -28.43 -9.86 -6.00
N PHE A 21 -27.12 -9.96 -5.76
CA PHE A 21 -26.09 -9.38 -6.63
C PHE A 21 -25.74 -10.23 -7.85
N THR A 22 -26.09 -11.52 -7.88
CA THR A 22 -25.74 -12.41 -9.00
C THR A 22 -26.92 -12.76 -9.89
N LYS A 23 -28.15 -12.74 -9.38
CA LYS A 23 -29.37 -13.15 -10.10
C LYS A 23 -30.52 -12.13 -9.97
N GLY A 24 -30.51 -11.32 -8.91
CA GLY A 24 -31.56 -10.36 -8.60
C GLY A 24 -31.33 -8.98 -9.22
N LEU A 25 -31.98 -7.97 -8.64
CA LEU A 25 -31.90 -6.58 -9.11
C LEU A 25 -30.48 -6.00 -9.03
N GLY A 26 -29.64 -6.52 -8.12
CA GLY A 26 -28.24 -6.11 -7.98
C GLY A 26 -27.32 -6.66 -9.07
N ALA A 27 -27.78 -7.58 -9.93
CA ALA A 27 -26.97 -8.13 -11.02
C ALA A 27 -26.48 -7.05 -12.01
N VAL A 28 -27.18 -5.91 -12.08
CA VAL A 28 -26.75 -4.73 -12.87
C VAL A 28 -25.40 -4.16 -12.43
N CYS A 29 -24.93 -4.47 -11.21
CA CYS A 29 -23.62 -4.05 -10.73
C CYS A 29 -22.46 -4.85 -11.35
N GLU A 30 -22.74 -6.00 -11.99
CA GLU A 30 -21.75 -6.83 -12.68
C GLU A 30 -20.50 -7.12 -11.83
N LEU A 31 -20.72 -7.52 -10.58
CA LEU A 31 -19.63 -7.72 -9.62
C LEU A 31 -18.66 -8.81 -10.09
N THR A 32 -17.37 -8.50 -10.08
CA THR A 32 -16.30 -9.50 -10.26
C THR A 32 -16.04 -10.31 -8.99
N SER A 33 -16.32 -9.72 -7.83
CA SER A 33 -16.03 -10.28 -6.51
C SER A 33 -17.06 -9.78 -5.50
N LEU A 34 -17.54 -10.66 -4.63
CA LEU A 34 -18.40 -10.32 -3.49
C LEU A 34 -17.82 -10.90 -2.22
N TYR A 35 -17.45 -10.02 -1.30
CA TYR A 35 -16.95 -10.38 0.02
C TYR A 35 -17.95 -10.04 1.12
N PHE A 36 -17.91 -10.84 2.18
CA PHE A 36 -18.71 -10.63 3.38
C PHE A 36 -17.83 -10.61 4.62
N GLN A 37 -18.03 -9.62 5.47
CA GLN A 37 -17.38 -9.53 6.78
C GLN A 37 -18.47 -9.33 7.84
N GLU A 38 -18.52 -10.24 8.80
CA GLU A 38 -19.40 -10.09 9.94
C GLU A 38 -18.75 -9.16 10.96
N SER A 39 -19.49 -8.18 11.47
CA SER A 39 -18.99 -7.33 12.56
C SER A 39 -20.11 -6.94 13.50
N THR A 40 -19.87 -7.08 14.80
CA THR A 40 -20.76 -6.58 15.87
C THR A 40 -20.49 -5.12 16.21
N MET A 41 -19.44 -4.52 15.63
CA MET A 41 -19.04 -3.13 15.84
C MET A 41 -19.03 -2.35 14.52
N THR A 42 -19.03 -1.02 14.59
CA THR A 42 -18.93 -0.15 13.40
C THR A 42 -17.56 -0.21 12.72
N ARG A 43 -16.53 -0.75 13.39
CA ARG A 43 -15.19 -0.99 12.84
C ARG A 43 -14.71 -2.38 13.24
N CYS A 44 -14.18 -3.13 12.28
CA CYS A 44 -13.61 -4.45 12.48
C CYS A 44 -12.43 -4.63 11.54
N SER A 45 -11.30 -5.13 12.05
CA SER A 45 -10.16 -5.48 11.18
C SER A 45 -10.34 -6.87 10.58
N HIS A 46 -9.66 -7.14 9.48
CA HIS A 46 -9.62 -8.48 8.89
C HIS A 46 -9.16 -9.56 9.88
N GLN A 47 -8.27 -9.20 10.83
CA GLN A 47 -7.80 -10.13 11.87
C GLN A 47 -8.88 -10.47 12.90
N GLN A 48 -9.81 -9.54 13.16
CA GLN A 48 -10.92 -9.74 14.08
C GLN A 48 -12.07 -10.50 13.43
N SER A 49 -12.35 -10.21 12.16
CA SER A 49 -13.31 -10.93 11.34
C SER A 49 -12.82 -11.00 9.90
N PRO A 50 -12.44 -12.20 9.41
CA PRO A 50 -11.90 -12.34 8.08
C PRO A 50 -12.97 -12.14 7.00
N TYR A 51 -12.55 -11.58 5.87
CA TYR A 51 -13.40 -11.50 4.69
C TYR A 51 -13.68 -12.90 4.15
N GLN A 52 -14.95 -13.18 3.86
CA GLN A 52 -15.43 -14.42 3.27
C GLN A 52 -15.85 -14.15 1.83
N LEU A 53 -15.19 -14.80 0.88
CA LEU A 53 -15.58 -14.72 -0.53
C LEU A 53 -16.90 -15.48 -0.73
N LEU A 54 -17.95 -14.76 -1.12
CA LEU A 54 -19.27 -15.34 -1.42
C LEU A 54 -19.43 -15.67 -2.91
N PHE A 55 -18.80 -14.88 -3.78
CA PHE A 55 -18.92 -15.01 -5.23
C PHE A 55 -17.73 -14.37 -5.95
N GLY A 56 -17.39 -14.92 -7.12
CA GLY A 56 -16.42 -14.33 -8.03
C GLY A 56 -14.98 -14.64 -7.67
N GLU A 57 -14.08 -13.74 -8.07
CA GLU A 57 -12.64 -13.91 -7.91
C GLU A 57 -12.15 -13.39 -6.55
N PRO A 58 -11.08 -13.98 -5.98
CA PRO A 58 -10.56 -13.54 -4.68
C PRO A 58 -9.75 -12.24 -4.72
N HIS A 59 -9.46 -11.73 -5.91
CA HIS A 59 -8.68 -10.51 -6.10
C HIS A 59 -9.25 -9.75 -7.29
N ILE A 60 -9.09 -8.44 -7.26
CA ILE A 60 -9.27 -7.60 -8.44
C ILE A 60 -7.89 -7.26 -9.02
N PHE A 61 -7.88 -6.85 -10.29
CA PHE A 61 -6.66 -6.47 -10.97
C PHE A 61 -6.79 -5.10 -11.61
N GLU A 62 -5.78 -4.27 -11.44
CA GLU A 62 -5.69 -2.93 -12.01
C GLU A 62 -4.43 -2.81 -12.88
N ASP A 63 -4.51 -2.00 -13.92
CA ASP A 63 -3.36 -1.64 -14.73
C ASP A 63 -2.82 -0.30 -14.24
N LEU A 64 -1.54 -0.26 -13.84
CA LEU A 64 -0.89 0.93 -13.31
C LEU A 64 0.54 1.02 -13.84
N LEU A 65 0.86 2.08 -14.59
CA LEU A 65 2.18 2.30 -15.19
C LEU A 65 2.69 1.08 -16.00
N GLY A 66 1.78 0.40 -16.69
CA GLY A 66 2.08 -0.80 -17.49
C GLY A 66 2.28 -2.08 -16.68
N LEU A 67 2.04 -2.06 -15.37
CA LEU A 67 2.04 -3.23 -14.51
C LEU A 67 0.62 -3.71 -14.24
N LYS A 68 0.41 -5.03 -14.28
CA LYS A 68 -0.84 -5.65 -13.83
C LYS A 68 -0.78 -5.89 -12.33
N ILE A 69 -1.42 -5.03 -11.54
CA ILE A 69 -1.43 -5.05 -10.07
C ILE A 69 -2.56 -5.96 -9.57
N ARG A 70 -2.25 -6.91 -8.68
CA ARG A 70 -3.26 -7.69 -7.94
C ARG A 70 -3.63 -6.97 -6.65
N ILE A 71 -4.92 -6.96 -6.30
CA ILE A 71 -5.42 -6.28 -5.10
C ILE A 71 -6.36 -7.20 -4.31
N SER A 72 -5.97 -7.52 -3.08
CA SER A 72 -6.77 -8.22 -2.07
C SER A 72 -7.76 -7.29 -1.38
N PRO A 73 -8.86 -7.83 -0.78
CA PRO A 73 -9.91 -7.02 -0.15
C PRO A 73 -9.44 -6.16 1.04
N ASP A 74 -8.38 -6.56 1.75
CA ASP A 74 -7.81 -5.78 2.87
C ASP A 74 -6.67 -4.86 2.45
N ALA A 75 -6.20 -4.97 1.20
CA ALA A 75 -5.06 -4.19 0.71
C ALA A 75 -5.48 -2.76 0.38
N PHE A 76 -4.66 -1.79 0.80
CA PHE A 76 -4.84 -0.42 0.35
C PHE A 76 -4.41 -0.27 -1.11
N PHE A 77 -5.26 0.35 -1.92
CA PHE A 77 -4.92 0.79 -3.27
C PHE A 77 -5.45 2.21 -3.49
N GLN A 78 -4.77 2.97 -4.34
CA GLN A 78 -5.18 4.35 -4.64
C GLN A 78 -6.50 4.33 -5.41
N ILE A 79 -7.50 5.05 -4.91
CA ILE A 79 -8.85 5.09 -5.50
C ILE A 79 -8.89 5.78 -6.88
N ASN A 80 -7.84 6.53 -7.23
CA ASN A 80 -7.71 7.26 -8.48
C ASN A 80 -6.41 6.82 -9.17
N THR A 81 -6.54 5.88 -10.11
CA THR A 81 -5.39 5.29 -10.82
C THR A 81 -4.59 6.35 -11.56
N ALA A 82 -5.22 7.26 -12.32
CA ALA A 82 -4.51 8.30 -13.06
C ALA A 82 -3.73 9.25 -12.12
N GLY A 83 -4.31 9.60 -10.97
CA GLY A 83 -3.62 10.37 -9.94
C GLY A 83 -2.44 9.61 -9.33
N ALA A 84 -2.59 8.30 -9.12
CA ALA A 84 -1.52 7.43 -8.63
C ALA A 84 -0.37 7.31 -9.63
N GLU A 85 -0.67 7.13 -10.91
CA GLU A 85 0.33 7.07 -11.98
C GLU A 85 1.18 8.34 -12.02
N LEU A 86 0.53 9.51 -12.00
CA LEU A 86 1.24 10.79 -11.99
C LEU A 86 2.06 10.96 -10.71
N LEU A 87 1.50 10.65 -9.54
CA LEU A 87 2.25 10.69 -8.27
C LEU A 87 3.52 9.81 -8.35
N TYR A 88 3.40 8.59 -8.84
CA TYR A 88 4.51 7.64 -8.86
C TYR A 88 5.57 8.03 -9.90
N GLN A 89 5.16 8.55 -11.06
CA GLN A 89 6.07 9.14 -12.05
C GLN A 89 6.86 10.30 -11.43
N THR A 90 6.18 11.24 -10.78
CA THR A 90 6.84 12.41 -10.18
C THR A 90 7.77 12.01 -9.02
N ILE A 91 7.41 11.00 -8.22
CA ILE A 91 8.33 10.42 -7.22
C ILE A 91 9.58 9.87 -7.92
N GLY A 92 9.41 9.10 -9.00
CA GLY A 92 10.51 8.55 -9.77
C GLY A 92 11.45 9.63 -10.35
N GLU A 93 10.91 10.76 -10.77
CA GLU A 93 11.67 11.88 -11.33
C GLU A 93 12.40 12.69 -10.26
N LEU A 94 11.70 13.09 -9.20
CA LEU A 94 12.29 13.97 -8.17
C LEU A 94 13.22 13.23 -7.22
N SER A 95 13.01 11.92 -7.02
CA SER A 95 13.83 11.14 -6.08
C SER A 95 15.25 10.82 -6.58
N GLY A 96 15.51 10.97 -7.88
CA GLY A 96 16.79 10.59 -8.49
C GLY A 96 17.07 9.08 -8.50
N VAL A 97 16.05 8.24 -8.27
CA VAL A 97 16.18 6.78 -8.32
C VAL A 97 16.69 6.33 -9.69
N ASN A 98 17.71 5.48 -9.69
CA ASN A 98 18.38 5.00 -10.90
C ASN A 98 18.99 3.61 -10.68
N SER A 99 19.57 3.02 -11.72
CA SER A 99 20.02 1.62 -11.71
C SER A 99 21.15 1.33 -10.71
N SER A 100 21.72 2.36 -10.07
CA SER A 100 22.72 2.23 -9.01
C SER A 100 22.13 2.36 -7.59
N THR A 101 20.86 2.77 -7.45
CA THR A 101 20.26 3.06 -6.15
C THR A 101 19.43 1.89 -5.62
N THR A 102 19.48 1.69 -4.31
CA THR A 102 18.43 0.91 -3.61
C THR A 102 17.25 1.82 -3.34
N LEU A 103 16.05 1.40 -3.73
CA LEU A 103 14.81 2.05 -3.35
C LEU A 103 14.23 1.37 -2.12
N LEU A 104 14.05 2.13 -1.05
CA LEU A 104 13.40 1.67 0.18
C LEU A 104 11.98 2.25 0.21
N ASP A 105 10.99 1.38 0.06
CA ASP A 105 9.57 1.74 -0.01
C ASP A 105 8.87 1.38 1.30
N ILE A 106 8.46 2.37 2.08
CA ILE A 106 7.98 2.19 3.45
C ILE A 106 6.50 2.55 3.54
N CYS A 107 5.70 1.59 4.00
CA CYS A 107 4.25 1.65 4.16
C CYS A 107 3.48 1.74 2.83
N CYS A 108 4.04 1.22 1.73
CA CYS A 108 3.33 1.12 0.46
C CYS A 108 3.97 0.14 -0.52
N VAL A 109 3.34 0.04 -1.69
CA VAL A 109 3.78 -0.74 -2.87
C VAL A 109 4.10 0.19 -4.05
N ILE A 110 4.47 1.46 -3.79
CA ILE A 110 4.87 2.42 -4.83
C ILE A 110 6.12 1.94 -5.54
N GLY A 111 7.05 1.35 -4.80
CA GLY A 111 8.37 0.94 -5.25
C GLY A 111 8.33 -0.09 -6.37
N LEU A 112 7.27 -0.89 -6.49
CA LEU A 112 7.13 -1.83 -7.59
C LEU A 112 7.03 -1.10 -8.94
N SER A 113 6.35 0.05 -8.98
CA SER A 113 6.25 0.89 -10.18
C SER A 113 7.57 1.54 -10.58
N LEU A 114 8.52 1.63 -9.65
CA LEU A 114 9.85 2.20 -9.85
C LEU A 114 10.94 1.11 -9.98
N ALA A 115 10.58 -0.17 -9.93
CA ALA A 115 11.53 -1.27 -9.87
C ALA A 115 12.46 -1.32 -11.09
N GLN A 116 11.94 -1.02 -12.29
CA GLN A 116 12.73 -0.96 -13.52
C GLN A 116 13.78 0.16 -13.51
N ARG A 117 13.60 1.17 -12.65
CA ARG A 117 14.55 2.28 -12.50
C ARG A 117 15.59 2.01 -11.43
N ALA A 118 15.36 1.13 -10.46
CA ALA A 118 16.22 0.92 -9.31
C ALA A 118 17.16 -0.29 -9.47
N SER A 119 18.27 -0.32 -8.72
CA SER A 119 19.09 -1.54 -8.57
C SER A 119 18.29 -2.64 -7.87
N GLN A 120 17.60 -2.28 -6.79
CA GLN A 120 16.78 -3.16 -5.98
C GLN A 120 15.71 -2.33 -5.26
N VAL A 121 14.56 -2.92 -5.03
CA VAL A 121 13.48 -2.35 -4.21
C VAL A 121 13.30 -3.19 -2.95
N LEU A 122 13.28 -2.53 -1.80
CA LEU A 122 12.96 -3.12 -0.50
C LEU A 122 11.67 -2.50 0.02
N GLY A 123 10.58 -3.27 0.01
CA GLY A 123 9.27 -2.82 0.47
C GLY A 123 8.97 -3.30 1.89
N ILE A 124 8.40 -2.42 2.72
CA ILE A 124 7.86 -2.76 4.03
C ILE A 124 6.39 -2.37 4.08
N GLU A 125 5.53 -3.35 4.34
CA GLU A 125 4.07 -3.15 4.39
C GLU A 125 3.50 -3.86 5.61
N LEU A 126 2.55 -3.22 6.30
CA LEU A 126 1.96 -3.75 7.52
C LEU A 126 1.01 -4.92 7.22
N VAL A 127 0.27 -4.83 6.11
CA VAL A 127 -0.76 -5.80 5.73
C VAL A 127 -0.13 -6.96 4.95
N GLU A 128 -0.15 -8.16 5.53
CA GLU A 128 0.41 -9.37 4.91
C GLU A 128 -0.18 -9.66 3.53
N GLN A 129 -1.50 -9.47 3.34
CA GLN A 129 -2.14 -9.66 2.03
C GLN A 129 -1.58 -8.72 0.97
N ALA A 130 -1.32 -7.45 1.31
CA ALA A 130 -0.71 -6.49 0.39
C ALA A 130 0.74 -6.88 0.03
N VAL A 131 1.49 -7.50 0.95
CA VAL A 131 2.81 -8.06 0.64
C VAL A 131 2.71 -9.27 -0.30
N GLN A 132 1.73 -10.14 -0.09
CA GLN A 132 1.48 -11.28 -0.99
C GLN A 132 1.08 -10.80 -2.38
N ASP A 133 0.27 -9.75 -2.46
CA ASP A 133 -0.11 -9.08 -3.70
C ASP A 133 1.09 -8.47 -4.41
N ALA A 134 1.96 -7.77 -3.67
CA ALA A 134 3.18 -7.20 -4.22
C ALA A 134 4.12 -8.28 -4.78
N ARG A 135 4.30 -9.40 -4.07
CA ARG A 135 5.11 -10.54 -4.53
C ARG A 135 4.51 -11.19 -5.78
N TRP A 136 3.20 -11.44 -5.80
CA TRP A 136 2.53 -11.99 -6.96
C TRP A 136 2.64 -11.04 -8.16
N THR A 137 2.40 -9.75 -7.94
CA THR A 137 2.47 -8.71 -8.96
C THR A 137 3.87 -8.63 -9.55
N ALA A 138 4.91 -8.64 -8.71
CA ALA A 138 6.30 -8.65 -9.16
C ALA A 138 6.58 -9.87 -10.05
N ALA A 139 6.21 -11.08 -9.60
CA ALA A 139 6.40 -12.30 -10.37
C ALA A 139 5.63 -12.29 -11.71
N PHE A 140 4.37 -11.85 -11.68
CA PHE A 140 3.51 -11.78 -12.88
C PHE A 140 4.09 -10.83 -13.95
N ASN A 141 4.63 -9.70 -13.51
CA ASN A 141 5.21 -8.70 -14.40
C ASN A 141 6.72 -8.94 -14.69
N GLY A 142 7.28 -10.07 -14.26
CA GLY A 142 8.70 -10.41 -14.49
C GLY A 142 9.69 -9.51 -13.73
N VAL A 143 9.26 -8.84 -12.67
CA VAL A 143 10.10 -7.99 -11.82
C VAL A 143 10.79 -8.84 -10.77
N THR A 144 12.13 -8.93 -10.84
CA THR A 144 12.92 -9.84 -10.00
C THR A 144 13.80 -9.13 -8.96
N ASN A 145 13.86 -7.80 -8.99
CA ASN A 145 14.71 -6.99 -8.11
C ASN A 145 13.95 -6.39 -6.92
N CYS A 146 12.81 -6.97 -6.54
CA CYS A 146 12.00 -6.53 -5.39
C CYS A 146 12.04 -7.56 -4.26
N GLU A 147 12.17 -7.08 -3.03
CA GLU A 147 11.98 -7.84 -1.80
C GLU A 147 10.94 -7.14 -0.93
N PHE A 148 9.97 -7.88 -0.39
CA PHE A 148 8.87 -7.32 0.39
C PHE A 148 8.77 -7.99 1.76
N HIS A 149 8.64 -7.17 2.81
CA HIS A 149 8.59 -7.58 4.20
C HIS A 149 7.27 -7.17 4.84
N ALA A 150 6.57 -8.13 5.42
CA ALA A 150 5.32 -7.89 6.13
C ALA A 150 5.57 -7.56 7.61
N GLY A 151 4.98 -6.47 8.08
CA GLY A 151 4.94 -6.10 9.49
C GLY A 151 5.24 -4.64 9.77
N ARG A 152 5.49 -4.36 11.05
CA ARG A 152 5.68 -2.99 11.55
C ARG A 152 7.02 -2.42 11.09
N ALA A 153 6.99 -1.28 10.41
CA ALA A 153 8.18 -0.62 9.87
C ALA A 153 9.24 -0.33 10.94
N GLU A 154 8.86 0.05 12.16
CA GLU A 154 9.77 0.31 13.28
C GLU A 154 10.52 -0.94 13.76
N LYS A 155 10.06 -2.15 13.42
CA LYS A 155 10.75 -3.40 13.75
C LYS A 155 11.65 -3.87 12.62
N ILE A 156 11.16 -3.77 11.38
CA ILE A 156 11.82 -4.32 10.20
C ILE A 156 12.92 -3.37 9.69
N LEU A 157 12.62 -2.07 9.59
CA LEU A 157 13.51 -1.10 8.97
C LEU A 157 14.90 -1.05 9.62
N PRO A 158 15.06 -1.01 10.96
CA PRO A 158 16.39 -0.97 11.56
C PRO A 158 17.23 -2.23 11.25
N GLN A 159 16.59 -3.36 10.97
CA GLN A 159 17.28 -4.61 10.62
C GLN A 159 17.74 -4.55 9.16
N LEU A 160 16.87 -4.11 8.25
CA LEU A 160 17.21 -3.94 6.82
C LEU A 160 18.34 -2.94 6.61
N LEU A 161 18.33 -1.82 7.33
CA LEU A 161 19.37 -0.81 7.21
C LEU A 161 20.73 -1.29 7.74
N LYS A 162 20.77 -2.17 8.76
CA LYS A 162 22.02 -2.77 9.24
C LYS A 162 22.68 -3.69 8.22
N SER A 163 21.89 -4.33 7.36
CA SER A 163 22.41 -5.18 6.28
C SER A 163 22.83 -4.40 5.03
N GLN A 164 22.50 -3.11 4.94
CA GLN A 164 22.94 -2.26 3.82
C GLN A 164 24.38 -1.80 4.03
N LYS A 165 25.16 -1.81 2.94
CA LYS A 165 26.49 -1.22 2.94
C LYS A 165 26.36 0.29 2.80
N ASP A 166 27.09 1.04 3.62
CA ASP A 166 27.07 2.51 3.61
C ASP A 166 27.40 3.13 2.24
N GLU A 167 28.10 2.40 1.37
CA GLU A 167 28.50 2.83 0.03
C GLU A 167 27.35 2.78 -1.01
N LYS A 168 26.27 2.05 -0.75
CA LYS A 168 25.16 1.90 -1.70
C LYS A 168 24.16 3.04 -1.53
N LEU A 169 24.07 3.91 -2.53
CA LEU A 169 23.12 5.01 -2.56
C LEU A 169 21.68 4.50 -2.36
N THR A 170 21.00 5.00 -1.33
CA THR A 170 19.63 4.63 -1.00
C THR A 170 18.68 5.81 -1.11
N VAL A 171 17.59 5.62 -1.83
CA VAL A 171 16.44 6.53 -1.88
C VAL A 171 15.35 5.92 -1.01
N ALA A 172 14.83 6.68 -0.05
CA ALA A 172 13.70 6.24 0.76
C ALA A 172 12.42 6.95 0.34
N VAL A 173 11.33 6.20 0.17
CA VAL A 173 9.97 6.72 -0.05
C VAL A 173 9.12 6.30 1.13
N VAL A 174 8.42 7.26 1.72
CA VAL A 174 7.49 7.01 2.85
C VAL A 174 6.11 7.56 2.48
N ASN A 175 5.07 6.72 2.59
CA ASN A 175 3.67 7.14 2.43
C ASN A 175 2.87 6.76 3.69
N PRO A 176 3.09 7.47 4.82
CA PRO A 176 2.44 7.11 6.06
C PRO A 176 0.93 7.34 6.02
N ALA A 177 0.21 6.57 6.83
CA ALA A 177 -1.15 6.89 7.20
C ALA A 177 -1.23 8.25 7.91
N ARG A 178 -2.45 8.75 8.14
CA ARG A 178 -2.70 10.08 8.75
C ARG A 178 -2.02 10.30 10.11
N ALA A 179 -1.69 9.23 10.83
CA ALA A 179 -0.97 9.29 12.11
C ALA A 179 0.54 9.58 11.97
N GLY A 180 1.07 9.61 10.73
CA GLY A 180 2.49 9.80 10.47
C GLY A 180 3.32 8.52 10.68
N LEU A 181 4.65 8.69 10.71
CA LEU A 181 5.61 7.62 10.98
C LEU A 181 5.92 7.52 12.47
N HIS A 182 6.13 6.30 12.94
CA HIS A 182 6.61 6.03 14.29
C HIS A 182 8.03 6.60 14.50
N TYR A 183 8.33 7.12 15.69
CA TYR A 183 9.60 7.79 15.98
C TYR A 183 10.84 6.93 15.70
N GLN A 184 10.76 5.60 15.93
CA GLN A 184 11.85 4.68 15.62
C GLN A 184 12.15 4.58 14.12
N VAL A 185 11.13 4.75 13.26
CA VAL A 185 11.30 4.81 11.80
C VAL A 185 12.03 6.08 11.43
N VAL A 186 11.58 7.23 11.96
CA VAL A 186 12.22 8.53 11.76
C VAL A 186 13.70 8.47 12.17
N GLN A 187 13.99 7.94 13.36
CA GLN A 187 15.35 7.81 13.87
C GLN A 187 16.20 6.84 13.04
N ALA A 188 15.63 5.73 12.57
CA ALA A 188 16.33 4.78 11.71
C ALA A 188 16.73 5.41 10.37
N ILE A 189 15.82 6.16 9.74
CA ILE A 189 16.08 6.89 8.49
C ILE A 189 17.19 7.94 8.71
N ARG A 190 17.06 8.78 9.75
CA ARG A 190 18.03 9.85 10.05
C ARG A 190 19.44 9.35 10.34
N ASN A 191 19.56 8.18 10.97
CA ASN A 191 20.85 7.62 11.34
C ASN A 191 21.51 6.81 10.22
N CYS A 192 20.84 6.61 9.09
CA CYS A 192 21.37 5.85 7.97
C CYS A 192 22.05 6.77 6.95
N ARG A 193 23.38 6.69 6.87
CA ARG A 193 24.18 7.53 5.96
C ARG A 193 23.98 7.18 4.48
N ALA A 194 23.55 5.96 4.19
CA ALA A 194 23.25 5.51 2.82
C ALA A 194 22.02 6.23 2.22
N ILE A 195 21.10 6.70 3.07
CA ILE A 195 19.90 7.44 2.64
C ILE A 195 20.30 8.88 2.33
N HIS A 196 20.36 9.20 1.04
CA HIS A 196 20.71 10.55 0.56
C HIS A 196 19.48 11.36 0.15
N THR A 197 18.39 10.67 -0.19
CA THR A 197 17.12 11.29 -0.58
C THR A 197 15.97 10.62 0.16
N LEU A 198 15.11 11.44 0.77
CA LEU A 198 13.85 11.00 1.37
C LEU A 198 12.69 11.68 0.65
N VAL A 199 11.81 10.89 0.06
CA VAL A 199 10.54 11.36 -0.47
C VAL A 199 9.44 11.04 0.53
N PHE A 200 8.77 12.08 1.01
CA PHE A 200 7.66 11.96 1.94
C PHE A 200 6.36 12.30 1.24
N VAL A 201 5.50 11.30 1.12
CA VAL A 201 4.20 11.39 0.45
C VAL A 201 3.13 11.62 1.51
N SER A 202 2.32 12.67 1.37
CA SER A 202 1.27 13.01 2.34
C SER A 202 -0.03 13.41 1.65
N CYS A 203 -1.14 12.83 2.11
CA CYS A 203 -2.49 13.25 1.72
C CYS A 203 -3.02 14.42 2.58
N LYS A 204 -2.24 14.90 3.56
CA LYS A 204 -2.54 16.06 4.42
C LYS A 204 -1.25 16.80 4.81
N PRO A 205 -0.94 17.96 4.22
CA PRO A 205 0.26 18.72 4.53
C PRO A 205 0.17 19.46 5.89
N HIS A 206 -1.03 19.56 6.47
CA HIS A 206 -1.31 20.29 7.69
C HIS A 206 -1.88 19.32 8.74
N GLY A 207 -1.03 18.82 9.65
CA GLY A 207 -1.40 17.83 10.67
C GLY A 207 -0.22 17.25 11.48
N GLU A 208 -0.42 16.14 12.19
CA GLU A 208 0.65 15.50 12.98
C GLU A 208 1.82 14.98 12.12
N SER A 209 1.55 14.62 10.86
CA SER A 209 2.57 14.30 9.86
C SER A 209 3.60 15.44 9.72
N THR A 210 3.17 16.71 9.85
CA THR A 210 4.02 17.92 9.77
C THR A 210 5.18 17.91 10.76
N ARG A 211 5.01 17.31 11.95
CA ARG A 211 6.09 17.21 12.96
C ARG A 211 7.24 16.35 12.45
N ASN A 212 6.93 15.28 11.72
CA ASN A 212 7.96 14.41 11.15
C ASN A 212 8.82 15.16 10.13
N PHE A 213 8.27 16.14 9.40
CA PHE A 213 9.04 16.91 8.40
C PHE A 213 10.09 17.83 9.02
N ILE A 214 9.78 18.46 10.16
CA ILE A 214 10.67 19.44 10.81
C ILE A 214 11.91 18.75 11.40
N ASP A 215 11.81 17.47 11.72
CA ASP A 215 12.89 16.70 12.32
C ASP A 215 13.91 16.13 11.31
N TYR A 216 13.73 16.27 10.00
CA TYR A 216 14.70 15.78 9.01
C TYR A 216 15.68 16.89 8.58
N SER A 217 16.98 16.61 8.62
CA SER A 217 18.08 17.52 8.25
C SER A 217 18.67 17.25 6.86
N SER A 218 17.93 16.54 5.99
CA SER A 218 18.37 16.12 4.65
C SER A 218 17.35 16.54 3.60
N ILE A 219 17.65 16.37 2.31
CA ILE A 219 16.72 16.73 1.22
C ILE A 219 15.44 15.90 1.35
N VAL A 220 14.38 16.54 1.86
CA VAL A 220 13.03 15.97 1.95
C VAL A 220 12.20 16.57 0.82
N ILE A 221 11.71 15.70 -0.06
CA ILE A 221 10.75 16.09 -1.09
C ILE A 221 9.37 15.76 -0.57
N VAL A 222 8.55 16.79 -0.40
CA VAL A 222 7.18 16.64 0.11
C VAL A 222 6.22 16.65 -1.07
N PHE A 223 5.50 15.55 -1.23
CA PHE A 223 4.39 15.47 -2.18
C PHE A 223 3.06 15.57 -1.47
N GLU A 224 2.35 16.64 -1.80
CA GLU A 224 0.94 16.79 -1.48
C GLU A 224 0.10 16.40 -2.69
N TYR A 225 -0.91 15.56 -2.47
CA TYR A 225 -1.84 15.15 -3.50
C TYR A 225 -3.24 15.01 -2.93
N ASP A 226 -4.24 15.45 -3.70
CA ASP A 226 -5.65 15.19 -3.42
C ASP A 226 -6.20 14.18 -4.42
N MET A 227 -6.34 12.91 -4.00
CA MET A 227 -6.94 11.87 -4.86
C MET A 227 -8.42 12.11 -5.15
N LYS A 228 -9.09 13.02 -4.42
CA LYS A 228 -10.52 13.33 -4.61
C LYS A 228 -10.75 14.42 -5.64
N MET A 229 -9.73 15.21 -5.98
CA MET A 229 -9.81 16.31 -6.94
C MET A 229 -8.82 16.06 -8.06
N ALA A 230 -9.28 15.44 -9.15
CA ALA A 230 -8.53 15.33 -10.39
C ALA A 230 -8.42 16.70 -11.11
N SER A 231 -7.78 17.67 -10.47
CA SER A 231 -7.33 18.91 -11.11
C SER A 231 -5.98 19.31 -10.50
N ILE A 232 -4.90 18.80 -11.08
CA ILE A 232 -3.57 19.33 -10.78
C ILE A 232 -3.44 20.64 -11.56
N LEU A 233 -3.23 21.71 -10.81
CA LEU A 233 -2.82 23.01 -11.34
C LEU A 233 -1.45 22.84 -12.01
N SER A 234 -1.44 23.02 -13.32
CA SER A 234 -0.27 23.46 -14.06
C SER A 234 0.10 24.88 -13.61
N GLY A 235 1.29 25.06 -13.07
CA GLY A 235 1.87 26.35 -12.71
C GLY A 235 3.35 26.23 -12.42
#